data_AF-A0A8C9J795-F1
#
_entry.id   AF-A0A8C9J795-F1
#
_cell.length_a   1.000
_cell.length_b   1.000
_cell.length_c   1.000
_cell.angle_alpha   90.00
_cell.angle_beta   90.00
_cell.angle_gamma   90.00
#
_symmetry.space_group_name_H-M   'P 1'
#
loop_
_entity.id
_entity.type
_entity.pdbx_description
1 polymer ?
#
loop_
_entity_poly.entity_id
_entity_poly.type
_entity_poly.pdbx_seq_one_letter_code
_entity_poly.pdbx_strand_id
1 'polypeptide(L)' 'MGSKAKKRVVLPTRPAPPTVEQILEDVRGAPSEDPVFTALALEGRGSPGTSGGGGGDPETPPARGGGKRWS' A
#
# COMPACT_ATOMS: atom_id res chain seq x y z
N MET A 1 15.27 42.66 -36.56
CA MET A 1 13.79 42.67 -36.44
C MET A 1 13.27 41.23 -36.46
N GLY A 2 12.48 40.82 -35.46
CA GLY A 2 11.56 39.68 -35.58
C GLY A 2 11.95 38.36 -34.90
N SER A 3 11.95 38.30 -33.56
CA SER A 3 11.88 37.02 -32.83
C SER A 3 10.48 36.42 -33.06
N LYS A 4 10.38 35.38 -33.89
CA LYS A 4 9.11 34.66 -34.12
C LYS A 4 8.61 34.08 -32.79
N ALA A 5 7.54 34.65 -32.25
CA ALA A 5 6.91 34.20 -31.01
C ALA A 5 6.36 32.78 -31.20
N LYS A 6 6.93 31.79 -30.49
CA LYS A 6 6.35 30.45 -30.36
C LYS A 6 5.07 30.57 -29.53
N LYS A 7 3.91 30.56 -30.19
CA LYS A 7 2.60 30.41 -29.51
C LYS A 7 2.60 29.06 -28.80
N ARG A 8 2.87 29.07 -27.50
CA ARG A 8 2.72 27.89 -26.65
C ARG A 8 1.23 27.64 -26.48
N VAL A 9 0.74 26.56 -27.07
CA VAL A 9 -0.60 26.04 -26.77
C VAL A 9 -0.53 25.53 -25.33
N VAL A 10 -1.33 26.13 -24.44
CA VAL A 10 -1.47 25.65 -23.06
C VAL A 10 -2.47 24.51 -23.10
N LEU A 11 -2.01 23.31 -22.77
CA LEU A 11 -2.88 22.15 -22.61
C LEU A 11 -3.66 22.26 -21.29
N PRO A 12 -4.88 21.70 -21.23
CA PRO A 12 -5.58 21.54 -19.96
C PRO A 12 -4.69 20.84 -18.94
N THR A 13 -4.63 21.36 -17.73
CA THR A 13 -3.92 20.73 -16.62
C THR A 13 -4.78 19.64 -16.00
N ARG A 14 -4.14 18.55 -15.54
CA ARG A 14 -4.82 17.53 -14.74
C ARG A 14 -5.26 18.16 -13.40
N PRO A 15 -6.45 17.81 -12.87
CA PRO A 15 -6.83 18.20 -11.52
C PRO A 15 -5.82 17.65 -10.51
N ALA A 16 -5.72 18.32 -9.35
CA ALA A 16 -4.97 17.80 -8.23
C ALA A 16 -5.55 16.43 -7.81
N PRO A 17 -4.71 15.49 -7.35
CA PRO A 17 -5.20 14.27 -6.72
C PRO A 17 -6.11 14.58 -5.52
N PRO A 18 -7.08 13.70 -5.20
CA PRO A 18 -7.92 13.87 -4.01
C PRO A 18 -7.08 13.82 -2.73
N THR A 19 -7.56 14.48 -1.68
CA THR A 19 -6.92 14.45 -0.36
C THR A 19 -7.27 13.18 0.39
N VAL A 20 -6.50 12.91 1.45
CA VAL A 20 -6.78 11.77 2.34
C VAL A 20 -8.14 11.94 3.03
N GLU A 21 -8.53 13.15 3.44
CA GLU A 21 -9.83 13.35 4.08
C GLU A 21 -10.99 12.97 3.16
N GLN A 22 -10.91 13.31 1.87
CA GLN A 22 -11.94 12.99 0.89
C GLN A 22 -12.07 11.47 0.70
N ILE A 23 -10.94 10.78 0.62
CA ILE A 23 -10.93 9.31 0.51
C ILE A 23 -11.59 8.68 1.75
N LEU A 24 -11.29 9.19 2.95
CA LEU A 24 -11.87 8.66 4.19
C LEU A 24 -13.36 9.00 4.33
N GLU A 25 -13.83 10.11 3.76
CA GLU A 25 -15.25 10.41 3.63
C GLU A 25 -15.95 9.37 2.73
N ASP A 26 -15.40 9.13 1.54
CA ASP A 26 -15.94 8.17 0.58
C ASP A 26 -15.99 6.76 1.17
N VAL A 27 -14.94 6.31 1.85
CA VAL A 27 -14.88 4.99 2.50
C VAL A 27 -15.97 4.83 3.57
N ARG A 28 -16.24 5.88 4.36
CA ARG A 28 -17.27 5.83 5.41
C ARG A 28 -18.68 5.94 4.84
N GLY A 29 -18.85 6.62 3.71
CA GLY A 29 -20.12 6.74 3.01
C GLY A 29 -20.45 5.53 2.13
N ALA A 30 -19.47 4.69 1.81
CA ALA A 30 -19.67 3.50 0.98
C ALA A 30 -20.57 2.46 1.69
N PRO A 31 -21.43 1.73 0.94
CA PRO A 31 -22.17 0.60 1.46
C PRO A 31 -21.23 -0.47 2.03
N SER A 32 -21.66 -1.13 3.11
CA SER A 32 -20.86 -2.19 3.75
C SER A 32 -20.71 -3.43 2.87
N GLU A 33 -21.55 -3.57 1.84
CA GLU A 33 -21.58 -4.66 0.87
C GLU A 33 -20.87 -4.30 -0.44
N ASP A 34 -20.26 -3.12 -0.54
CA ASP A 34 -19.61 -2.69 -1.77
C ASP A 34 -18.50 -3.68 -2.16
N PRO A 35 -18.58 -4.32 -3.35
CA PRO A 35 -17.58 -5.28 -3.81
C PRO A 35 -16.17 -4.72 -3.88
N VAL A 36 -16.00 -3.42 -4.14
CA VAL A 36 -14.69 -2.74 -4.17
C VAL A 36 -13.98 -2.87 -2.83
N PHE A 37 -14.73 -2.88 -1.73
CA PHE A 37 -14.21 -2.95 -0.37
C PHE A 37 -14.37 -4.34 0.29
N THR A 38 -15.36 -5.14 -0.12
CA THR A 38 -15.67 -6.44 0.51
C THR A 38 -15.04 -7.65 -0.17
N ALA A 39 -14.55 -7.55 -1.41
CA ALA A 39 -13.92 -8.68 -2.10
C ALA A 39 -12.79 -9.33 -1.28
N LEU A 40 -12.01 -8.53 -0.54
CA LEU A 40 -10.92 -9.04 0.31
C LEU A 40 -11.42 -9.78 1.57
N ALA A 41 -12.60 -9.42 2.08
CA ALA A 41 -13.21 -10.10 3.23
C ALA A 41 -13.75 -11.49 2.86
N LEU A 42 -14.16 -11.67 1.60
CA LEU A 42 -14.61 -12.96 1.06
C LEU A 42 -13.44 -13.96 0.97
N GLU A 43 -12.29 -13.51 0.46
CA GLU A 43 -11.07 -14.33 0.34
C GLU A 43 -10.49 -14.74 1.72
N GLY A 44 -10.66 -13.90 2.75
CA GLY A 44 -10.25 -14.19 4.12
C GLY A 44 -11.14 -15.18 4.89
N ARG A 45 -12.35 -15.47 4.39
CA ARG A 45 -13.33 -16.35 5.03
C ARG A 45 -13.37 -17.77 4.42
N GLY A 46 -12.59 -18.01 3.37
CA GLY A 46 -12.56 -19.25 2.59
C GLY A 46 -11.37 -20.19 2.82
N SER A 47 -10.44 -19.90 3.74
CA SER A 47 -9.32 -20.82 4.02
C SER A 47 -9.33 -21.32 5.47
N PRO A 48 -9.93 -22.49 5.78
CA PRO A 48 -9.52 -23.28 6.93
C PRO A 48 -8.18 -23.93 6.57
N GLY A 49 -7.11 -23.14 6.60
CA GLY A 49 -5.85 -23.50 5.97
C GLY A 49 -4.62 -22.86 6.61
N THR A 50 -4.66 -22.59 7.92
CA THR A 50 -3.44 -22.50 8.73
C THR A 50 -3.56 -23.43 9.93
N SER A 51 -3.62 -24.74 9.66
CA SER A 51 -2.93 -25.70 10.51
C SER A 51 -1.42 -25.44 10.39
N GLY A 52 -0.99 -24.33 10.96
CA GLY A 52 0.40 -23.89 11.06
C GLY A 52 0.78 -23.72 12.52
N GLY A 53 0.29 -24.60 13.39
CA GLY A 53 0.87 -24.83 14.71
C GLY A 53 2.18 -25.57 14.55
N GLY A 54 3.16 -24.93 13.90
CA GLY A 54 4.55 -25.34 14.01
C GLY A 54 4.93 -25.16 15.47
N GLY A 55 5.14 -26.27 16.17
CA GLY A 55 5.78 -26.27 17.47
C GLY A 55 7.13 -25.59 17.31
N GLY A 56 7.20 -24.34 17.73
CA GLY A 56 8.46 -23.65 17.93
C GLY A 56 9.03 -24.15 19.24
N ASP A 57 9.86 -25.19 19.18
CA ASP A 57 10.93 -25.36 20.14
C ASP A 57 11.67 -24.02 20.28
N PRO A 58 11.97 -23.53 21.50
CA PRO A 58 12.74 -22.31 21.65
C PRO A 58 14.15 -22.57 21.11
N GLU A 59 14.40 -22.05 19.91
CA GLU A 59 15.72 -21.97 19.28
C GLU A 59 16.69 -21.39 20.32
N THR A 60 17.58 -22.24 20.83
CA THR A 60 18.72 -21.79 21.64
C THR A 60 19.64 -21.04 20.67
N PRO A 61 19.87 -19.73 20.85
CA PRO A 61 20.75 -19.00 19.94
C PRO A 61 22.18 -19.54 20.09
N PRO A 62 22.90 -19.87 19.00
CA PRO A 62 24.29 -20.24 19.11
C PRO A 62 25.10 -19.07 19.66
N ALA A 63 26.03 -19.40 20.55
CA ALA A 63 26.89 -18.47 21.25
C ALA A 63 27.53 -17.43 20.31
N ARG A 64 27.51 -16.18 20.77
CA ARG A 64 28.09 -14.99 20.15
C ARG A 64 29.54 -15.25 19.68
N GLY A 65 29.69 -15.55 18.39
CA GLY A 65 30.98 -15.59 17.69
C GLY A 65 31.39 -14.20 17.23
N GLY A 66 32.62 -13.81 17.55
CA GLY A 66 33.14 -12.46 17.38
C GLY A 66 33.55 -12.06 15.96
N GLY A 67 33.94 -10.79 15.86
CA GLY A 67 34.58 -10.16 14.70
C GLY A 67 33.55 -9.56 13.75
N LYS A 68 33.56 -8.26 13.44
CA LYS A 68 34.68 -7.36 13.15
C LYS A 68 34.08 -5.96 13.11
N ARG A 69 34.68 -4.99 13.82
CA ARG A 69 34.36 -3.57 13.69
C ARG A 69 35.03 -3.07 12.42
N TRP A 70 34.27 -2.46 11.52
CA TRP A 70 34.82 -1.80 10.35
C TRP A 70 35.36 -0.42 10.77
N SER A 71 36.58 -0.10 10.33
CA SER A 71 37.22 1.20 10.47
C SER A 71 36.74 2.18 9.42
#